data_AF-A0AAW3HUU2-F1
#
_entry.id   AF-A0AAW3HUU2-F1
#
_cell.length_a   1.000
_cell.length_b   1.000
_cell.length_c   1.000
_cell.angle_alpha   90.00
_cell.angle_beta   90.00
_cell.angle_gamma   90.00
#
_symmetry.space_group_name_H-M   'P 1'
#
loop_
_entity.id
_entity.type
_entity.pdbx_description
1 polymer ?
#
loop_
_entity_poly.entity_id
_entity_poly.type
_entity_poly.pdbx_seq_one_letter_code
_entity_poly.pdbx_strand_id
1 'polypeptide(L)'
;MHFMPSRYASPRYIASALGVLRSLLVAGFVINSAPLIAASPNVQSALAYRDPYVWHLADRLATGAMLMIGLYENSSLPPDFRFQVEGSFRILYHRGLVACDGPLDEIALRVDKSQVMALRSLDDAALSASLVDAALTAEVQEALLSWNRSVFPTFLEMVKSGHHPVGLPACLNPNYVLPPAVRSAVK
;
A
#
# COMPACT_ATOMS: atom_id res chain seq x y z
N MET A 1 4.26 -54.08 -19.69
CA MET A 1 3.90 -54.43 -21.07
C MET A 1 2.81 -53.48 -21.55
N HIS A 2 3.08 -52.84 -22.68
CA HIS A 2 2.26 -51.84 -23.38
C HIS A 2 0.87 -52.37 -23.79
N PHE A 3 -0.14 -51.50 -23.86
CA PHE A 3 -0.68 -50.97 -25.14
C PHE A 3 -1.90 -50.06 -24.89
N MET A 4 -1.78 -48.78 -25.27
CA MET A 4 -2.89 -48.02 -25.88
C MET A 4 -2.73 -48.13 -27.40
N PRO A 5 -3.81 -48.03 -28.19
CA PRO A 5 -3.92 -46.81 -29.00
C PRO A 5 -5.35 -46.29 -29.29
N SER A 6 -5.35 -44.96 -29.42
CA SER A 6 -6.22 -43.98 -30.09
C SER A 6 -6.97 -44.37 -31.38
N ARG A 7 -8.11 -43.69 -31.65
CA ARG A 7 -8.54 -43.03 -32.92
C ARG A 7 -9.90 -42.34 -32.71
N TYR A 8 -9.99 -41.00 -32.72
CA TYR A 8 -10.24 -40.08 -33.86
C TYR A 8 -11.61 -40.22 -34.56
N ALA A 9 -12.45 -39.18 -34.50
CA ALA A 9 -12.96 -38.43 -35.68
C ALA A 9 -14.11 -37.45 -35.32
N SER A 10 -13.87 -36.14 -35.50
CA SER A 10 -14.89 -35.14 -35.88
C SER A 10 -15.08 -35.14 -37.40
N PRO A 11 -16.22 -34.68 -37.93
CA PRO A 11 -16.27 -33.35 -38.57
C PRO A 11 -17.61 -32.62 -38.29
N ARG A 12 -17.66 -31.33 -37.94
CA ARG A 12 -17.45 -30.08 -38.71
C ARG A 12 -18.38 -29.86 -39.91
N TYR A 13 -18.86 -28.60 -39.97
CA TYR A 13 -19.43 -27.81 -41.08
C TYR A 13 -20.95 -27.58 -41.05
N ILE A 14 -21.56 -26.44 -41.41
CA ILE A 14 -21.20 -25.10 -41.92
C ILE A 14 -22.44 -24.21 -41.72
N ALA A 15 -22.31 -23.05 -41.06
CA ALA A 15 -22.41 -21.68 -41.61
C ALA A 15 -23.85 -21.18 -41.90
N SER A 16 -24.26 -20.08 -41.26
CA SER A 16 -24.37 -18.72 -41.85
C SER A 16 -25.76 -18.44 -42.43
N ALA A 17 -26.35 -17.25 -42.46
CA ALA A 17 -26.14 -15.93 -41.90
C ALA A 17 -27.36 -15.07 -42.34
N LEU A 18 -27.43 -13.83 -41.81
CA LEU A 18 -27.99 -12.61 -42.44
C LEU A 18 -29.46 -12.18 -42.23
N GLY A 19 -29.54 -10.88 -41.86
CA GLY A 19 -30.69 -9.97 -41.87
C GLY A 19 -30.66 -9.09 -40.62
N VAL A 20 -29.80 -8.10 -40.40
CA VAL A 20 -29.44 -6.85 -41.11
C VAL A 20 -30.58 -5.80 -41.21
N LEU A 21 -30.51 -4.85 -40.26
CA LEU A 21 -30.67 -3.38 -40.33
C LEU A 21 -31.98 -2.68 -40.77
N ARG A 22 -32.48 -1.77 -39.90
CA ARG A 22 -32.56 -0.29 -40.07
C ARG A 22 -33.57 0.29 -39.03
N SER A 23 -33.18 0.96 -37.95
CA SER A 23 -32.63 2.34 -37.77
C SER A 23 -33.67 3.49 -37.76
N LEU A 24 -33.58 4.28 -36.67
CA LEU A 24 -33.75 5.74 -36.51
C LEU A 24 -35.12 6.36 -36.17
N LEU A 25 -35.16 6.97 -34.97
CA LEU A 25 -35.58 8.36 -34.62
C LEU A 25 -35.55 8.45 -33.07
N VAL A 26 -34.46 8.82 -32.39
CA VAL A 26 -33.89 10.16 -32.12
C VAL A 26 -34.94 11.27 -31.95
N ALA A 27 -35.26 11.62 -30.70
CA ALA A 27 -35.12 12.99 -30.16
C ALA A 27 -35.65 13.10 -28.71
N GLY A 28 -34.81 13.66 -27.83
CA GLY A 28 -35.26 14.54 -26.74
C GLY A 28 -35.50 13.92 -25.36
N PHE A 29 -34.47 13.88 -24.51
CA PHE A 29 -34.28 14.93 -23.50
C PHE A 29 -32.90 14.77 -22.82
N VAL A 30 -32.09 15.81 -22.93
CA VAL A 30 -30.85 15.99 -22.18
C VAL A 30 -31.23 16.44 -20.77
N ILE A 31 -30.95 15.62 -19.76
CA ILE A 31 -30.77 16.04 -18.36
C ILE A 31 -29.43 15.45 -17.93
N ASN A 32 -28.34 16.16 -18.21
CA ASN A 32 -27.72 17.10 -17.27
C ASN A 32 -27.14 16.37 -16.05
N SER A 33 -25.88 15.97 -16.20
CA SER A 33 -24.79 16.21 -15.26
C SER A 33 -25.09 16.01 -13.75
N ALA A 34 -24.58 14.89 -13.22
CA ALA A 34 -24.10 14.69 -11.83
C ALA A 34 -25.09 14.90 -10.66
N PRO A 35 -25.04 13.97 -9.69
CA PRO A 35 -24.14 14.27 -8.58
C PRO A 35 -23.06 13.20 -8.43
N LEU A 36 -21.88 13.49 -8.96
CA LEU A 36 -20.61 13.06 -8.39
C LEU A 36 -20.42 13.79 -7.05
N ILE A 37 -21.27 13.52 -6.06
CA ILE A 37 -21.01 13.91 -4.66
C ILE A 37 -21.66 12.86 -3.76
N ALA A 38 -21.09 11.65 -3.73
CA ALA A 38 -20.70 11.16 -2.42
C ALA A 38 -19.34 11.82 -2.17
N ALA A 39 -19.32 12.85 -1.33
CA ALA A 39 -18.06 13.31 -0.76
C ALA A 39 -17.47 12.16 0.06
N SER A 40 -16.70 11.28 -0.59
CA SER A 40 -15.66 10.52 0.10
C SER A 40 -14.70 11.56 0.67
N PRO A 41 -14.34 11.43 1.96
CA PRO A 41 -14.43 12.51 2.93
C PRO A 41 -13.37 13.59 2.69
N ASN A 42 -13.21 14.50 3.65
CA ASN A 42 -12.11 15.46 3.71
C ASN A 42 -10.73 14.75 3.82
N VAL A 43 -10.34 13.95 2.81
CA VAL A 43 -9.25 12.95 2.78
C VAL A 43 -7.89 13.60 2.55
N GLN A 44 -7.86 14.78 1.93
CA GLN A 44 -6.61 15.44 1.53
C GLN A 44 -5.70 15.92 2.68
N SER A 45 -6.01 15.62 3.94
CA SER A 45 -5.20 16.09 5.09
C SER A 45 -5.21 15.19 6.33
N ALA A 46 -5.72 13.95 6.25
CA ALA A 46 -5.56 13.04 7.37
C ALA A 46 -4.09 12.60 7.45
N LEU A 47 -3.45 12.91 8.59
CA LEU A 47 -2.04 12.63 8.88
C LEU A 47 -1.63 11.19 8.50
N ALA A 48 -2.52 10.22 8.73
CA ALA A 48 -2.34 8.80 8.42
C ALA A 48 -1.93 8.51 6.97
N TYR A 49 -2.33 9.35 6.02
CA TYR A 49 -2.08 9.11 4.59
C TYR A 49 -0.87 9.85 4.02
N ARG A 50 -0.18 10.67 4.83
CA ARG A 50 0.99 11.44 4.38
C ARG A 50 2.23 10.57 4.39
N ASP A 51 2.99 10.60 3.30
CA ASP A 51 4.22 9.81 3.11
C ASP A 51 5.22 9.91 4.28
N PRO A 52 5.53 11.09 4.86
CA PRO A 52 6.40 11.19 6.04
C PRO A 52 5.90 10.41 7.26
N TYR A 53 4.58 10.42 7.49
CA TYR A 53 3.99 9.68 8.61
C TYR A 53 4.02 8.17 8.36
N VAL A 54 3.71 7.74 7.15
CA VAL A 54 3.75 6.32 6.79
C VAL A 54 5.18 5.76 6.89
N TRP A 55 6.19 6.52 6.47
CA TRP A 55 7.59 6.15 6.68
C TRP A 55 7.97 6.09 8.16
N HIS A 56 7.47 7.00 8.99
CA HIS A 56 7.66 6.93 10.44
C HIS A 56 7.05 5.66 11.03
N LEU A 57 5.83 5.28 10.63
CA LEU A 57 5.22 4.02 11.08
C LEU A 57 6.02 2.79 10.62
N ALA A 58 6.49 2.79 9.37
CA ALA A 58 7.31 1.71 8.82
C ALA A 58 8.65 1.56 9.57
N ASP A 59 9.27 2.67 9.95
CA ASP A 59 10.51 2.71 10.73
C ASP A 59 10.29 2.08 12.12
N ARG A 60 9.24 2.48 12.83
CA ARG A 60 8.88 1.91 14.14
C ARG A 60 8.61 0.40 14.07
N LEU A 61 7.93 -0.05 13.02
CA LEU A 61 7.69 -1.48 12.77
C LEU A 61 8.98 -2.23 12.45
N ALA A 62 9.89 -1.63 11.67
CA ALA A 62 11.19 -2.21 11.36
C ALA A 62 12.05 -2.36 12.62
N THR A 63 12.15 -1.34 13.45
CA THR A 63 12.82 -1.43 14.76
C THR A 63 12.19 -2.53 15.63
N GLY A 64 10.86 -2.61 15.67
CA GLY A 64 10.15 -3.68 16.38
C GLY A 64 10.47 -5.07 15.83
N ALA A 65 10.53 -5.24 14.51
CA ALA A 65 10.94 -6.48 13.86
C ALA A 65 12.37 -6.87 14.24
N MET A 66 13.32 -5.93 14.20
CA MET A 66 14.71 -6.12 14.60
C MET A 66 14.84 -6.60 16.05
N LEU A 67 14.02 -6.07 16.97
CA LEU A 67 13.92 -6.54 18.35
C LEU A 67 13.36 -7.96 18.44
N MET A 68 12.28 -8.27 17.73
CA MET A 68 11.65 -9.60 17.75
C MET A 68 12.59 -10.72 17.27
N ILE A 69 13.49 -10.42 16.33
CA ILE A 69 14.49 -11.38 15.84
C ILE A 69 15.83 -11.32 16.58
N GLY A 70 15.94 -10.50 17.64
CA GLY A 70 17.12 -10.42 18.50
C GLY A 70 18.37 -9.80 17.85
N LEU A 71 18.23 -9.04 16.76
CA LEU A 71 19.39 -8.54 16.01
C LEU A 71 20.13 -7.39 16.70
N TYR A 72 19.46 -6.55 17.50
CA TYR A 72 20.14 -5.50 18.26
C TYR A 72 21.04 -6.05 19.37
N GLU A 73 20.65 -7.18 19.96
CA GLU A 73 21.36 -7.83 21.05
C GLU A 73 22.55 -8.68 20.56
N ASN A 74 22.57 -9.02 19.26
CA ASN A 74 23.60 -9.87 18.69
C ASN A 74 24.86 -9.08 18.28
N SER A 75 25.74 -8.80 19.25
CA SER A 75 27.02 -8.09 19.07
C SER A 75 28.01 -8.74 18.09
N SER A 76 27.77 -9.99 17.67
CA SER A 76 28.62 -10.69 16.70
C SER A 76 28.38 -10.27 15.24
N LEU A 77 27.26 -9.60 14.96
CA LEU A 77 26.93 -9.17 13.61
C LEU A 77 27.46 -7.76 13.33
N PRO A 78 28.05 -7.53 12.13
CA PRO A 78 28.50 -6.20 11.73
C PRO A 78 27.35 -5.18 11.75
N PRO A 79 27.61 -3.90 12.09
CA PRO A 79 26.61 -2.84 12.03
C PRO A 79 25.93 -2.75 10.66
N ASP A 80 26.70 -2.86 9.57
CA ASP A 80 26.19 -2.78 8.19
C ASP A 80 25.14 -3.85 7.88
N PHE A 81 25.31 -5.05 8.43
CA PHE A 81 24.33 -6.13 8.26
C PHE A 81 23.00 -5.75 8.92
N ARG A 82 23.04 -5.16 10.12
CA ARG A 82 21.83 -4.71 10.83
C ARG A 82 21.11 -3.61 10.04
N PHE A 83 21.86 -2.63 9.53
CA PHE A 83 21.30 -1.56 8.70
C PHE A 83 20.64 -2.09 7.43
N GLN A 84 21.23 -3.09 6.78
CA GLN A 84 20.63 -3.73 5.60
C GLN A 84 19.32 -4.45 5.93
N VAL A 85 19.31 -5.22 7.04
CA VAL A 85 18.10 -5.95 7.46
C VAL A 85 17.00 -4.98 7.89
N GLU A 86 17.33 -3.97 8.70
CA GLU A 86 16.38 -2.95 9.13
C GLU A 86 15.82 -2.16 7.94
N GLY A 87 16.67 -1.73 7.01
CA GLY A 87 16.26 -1.08 5.78
C GLY A 87 15.32 -1.95 4.93
N SER A 88 15.58 -3.26 4.89
CA SER A 88 14.72 -4.22 4.19
C SER A 88 13.33 -4.30 4.82
N PHE A 89 13.24 -4.40 6.16
CA PHE A 89 11.97 -4.35 6.86
C PHE A 89 11.25 -3.03 6.65
N ARG A 90 11.97 -1.89 6.71
CA ARG A 90 11.39 -0.56 6.52
C ARG A 90 10.69 -0.44 5.17
N ILE A 91 11.32 -0.94 4.10
CA ILE A 91 10.72 -0.95 2.76
C ILE A 91 9.49 -1.86 2.71
N LEU A 92 9.59 -3.07 3.26
CA LEU A 92 8.48 -4.02 3.27
C LEU A 92 7.26 -3.48 4.04
N TYR A 93 7.48 -2.91 5.22
CA TYR A 93 6.43 -2.31 6.02
C TYR A 93 5.81 -1.11 5.34
N HIS A 94 6.61 -0.20 4.75
CA HIS A 94 6.06 0.93 4.01
C HIS A 94 5.13 0.46 2.89
N ARG A 95 5.57 -0.52 2.08
CA ARG A 95 4.75 -1.09 0.99
C ARG A 95 3.49 -1.76 1.50
N GLY A 96 3.57 -2.51 2.60
CA GLY A 96 2.42 -3.15 3.22
C GLY A 96 1.43 -2.13 3.80
N LEU A 97 1.93 -1.02 4.35
CA LEU A 97 1.08 0.05 4.87
C LEU A 97 0.30 0.72 3.74
N VAL A 98 0.97 1.11 2.65
CA VAL A 98 0.33 1.84 1.54
C VAL A 98 -0.50 0.96 0.60
N ALA A 99 -0.48 -0.36 0.79
CA ALA A 99 -1.30 -1.27 0.01
C ALA A 99 -2.80 -1.09 0.29
N CYS A 100 -3.65 -1.46 -0.66
CA CYS A 100 -5.11 -1.37 -0.49
C CYS A 100 -5.67 -2.22 0.66
N ASP A 101 -4.98 -3.29 1.02
CA ASP A 101 -5.26 -4.17 2.16
C ASP A 101 -4.41 -3.83 3.40
N GLY A 102 -3.67 -2.72 3.35
CA GLY A 102 -2.93 -2.17 4.48
C GLY A 102 -3.84 -1.50 5.52
N PRO A 103 -3.34 -1.25 6.74
CA PRO A 103 -4.14 -0.78 7.87
C PRO A 103 -4.36 0.73 7.88
N LEU A 104 -4.03 1.47 6.80
CA LEU A 104 -4.05 2.94 6.83
C LEU A 104 -5.43 3.53 7.11
N ASP A 105 -6.50 2.92 6.59
CA ASP A 105 -7.85 3.41 6.86
C ASP A 105 -8.25 3.17 8.32
N GLU A 106 -7.85 2.04 8.90
CA GLU A 106 -8.07 1.74 10.32
C GLU A 106 -7.24 2.68 11.22
N ILE A 107 -5.99 2.97 10.83
CA ILE A 107 -5.13 3.95 11.51
C ILE A 107 -5.76 5.33 11.44
N ALA A 108 -6.26 5.76 10.27
CA ALA A 108 -6.88 7.06 10.08
C ALA A 108 -8.08 7.29 11.02
N LEU A 109 -8.82 6.24 11.38
CA LEU A 109 -9.91 6.30 12.36
C LEU A 109 -9.42 6.47 13.81
N ARG A 110 -8.19 6.05 14.11
CA ARG A 110 -7.61 6.00 15.45
C ARG A 110 -6.63 7.14 15.74
N VAL A 111 -6.18 7.87 14.73
CA VAL A 111 -5.35 9.06 14.95
C VAL A 111 -6.17 10.09 15.73
N ASP A 112 -5.64 10.54 16.86
CA ASP A 112 -6.26 11.58 17.68
C ASP A 112 -6.47 12.85 16.84
N LYS A 113 -7.73 13.29 16.74
CA LYS A 113 -8.11 14.49 15.99
C LYS A 113 -7.32 15.73 16.43
N SER A 114 -6.98 15.85 17.71
CA SER A 114 -6.17 16.97 18.22
C SER A 114 -4.75 16.98 17.65
N GLN A 115 -4.11 15.81 17.56
CA GLN A 115 -2.80 15.64 16.90
C GLN A 115 -2.90 15.84 15.39
N VAL A 116 -3.97 15.35 14.76
CA VAL A 116 -4.25 15.63 13.34
C VAL A 116 -4.34 17.14 13.11
N MET A 117 -5.05 17.90 13.97
CA MET A 117 -5.16 19.35 13.81
C MET A 117 -3.82 20.07 13.97
N ALA A 118 -2.95 19.62 14.89
CA ALA A 118 -1.64 20.20 15.13
C ALA A 118 -0.64 19.92 13.99
N LEU A 119 -0.67 18.70 13.43
CA LEU A 119 0.32 18.23 12.46
C LEU A 119 -0.13 18.40 10.99
N ARG A 120 -1.44 18.51 10.72
CA ARG A 120 -1.96 18.63 9.34
C ARG A 120 -1.47 19.87 8.60
N SER A 121 -1.21 20.97 9.32
CA SER A 121 -0.82 22.25 8.71
C SER A 121 0.66 22.34 8.38
N LEU A 122 1.45 21.38 8.87
CA LEU A 122 2.88 21.33 8.59
C LEU A 122 3.11 20.85 7.16
N ASP A 123 4.09 21.43 6.46
CA ASP A 123 4.62 20.81 5.24
C ASP A 123 5.32 19.47 5.56
N ASP A 124 5.71 18.71 4.54
CA ASP A 124 6.29 17.37 4.73
C ASP A 124 7.63 17.41 5.49
N ALA A 125 8.41 18.48 5.35
CA ALA A 125 9.71 18.62 6.02
C ALA A 125 9.52 18.92 7.51
N ALA A 126 8.66 19.89 7.83
CA ALA A 126 8.30 20.24 9.21
C ALA A 126 7.57 19.08 9.92
N LEU A 127 6.73 18.34 9.19
CA LEU A 127 6.10 17.13 9.72
C LEU A 127 7.16 16.08 10.04
N SER A 128 8.07 15.79 9.12
CA SER A 128 9.13 14.79 9.33
C SER A 128 9.94 15.07 10.60
N ALA A 129 10.33 16.33 10.80
CA ALA A 129 11.03 16.75 12.02
C ALA A 129 10.16 16.56 13.27
N SER A 130 8.88 16.93 13.23
CA SER A 130 7.96 16.80 14.36
C SER A 130 7.67 15.35 14.75
N LEU A 131 7.70 14.42 13.79
CA LEU A 131 7.49 12.99 14.05
C LEU A 131 8.68 12.35 14.79
N VAL A 132 9.88 12.86 14.60
CA VAL A 132 11.08 12.43 15.36
C VAL A 132 10.90 12.73 16.86
N ASP A 133 10.23 13.83 17.20
CA ASP A 133 9.97 14.25 18.59
C ASP A 133 8.68 13.65 19.21
N ALA A 134 8.07 12.68 18.50
CA ALA A 134 6.99 11.76 18.88
C ALA A 134 5.58 12.05 18.30
N ALA A 135 5.06 11.06 17.56
CA ALA A 135 3.63 10.89 17.29
C ALA A 135 3.27 9.40 17.13
N LEU A 136 2.95 8.74 18.25
CA LEU A 136 2.26 7.44 18.24
C LEU A 136 1.32 7.38 19.44
N THR A 137 0.02 7.31 19.18
CA THR A 137 -0.96 7.03 20.24
C THR A 137 -1.01 5.53 20.52
N ALA A 138 -1.53 5.14 21.69
CA ALA A 138 -1.68 3.74 22.06
C ALA A 138 -2.60 2.98 21.09
N GLU A 139 -3.64 3.63 20.58
CA GLU A 139 -4.62 3.06 19.65
C GLU A 139 -4.01 2.80 18.28
N VAL A 140 -3.17 3.71 17.79
CA VAL A 140 -2.41 3.51 16.55
C VAL A 140 -1.41 2.36 16.73
N GLN A 141 -0.75 2.28 17.90
CA GLN A 141 0.15 1.18 18.22
C GLN A 141 -0.55 -0.17 18.21
N GLU A 142 -1.75 -0.27 18.79
CA GLU A 142 -2.56 -1.48 18.78
C GLU A 142 -2.95 -1.91 17.36
N ALA A 143 -3.39 -0.95 16.54
CA ALA A 143 -3.71 -1.18 15.12
C ALA A 143 -2.53 -1.82 14.38
N LEU A 144 -1.36 -1.19 14.53
CA LEU A 144 -0.12 -1.61 13.89
C LEU A 144 0.34 -2.98 14.38
N LEU A 145 0.24 -3.25 15.69
CA LEU A 145 0.60 -4.54 16.27
C LEU A 145 -0.31 -5.67 15.74
N SER A 146 -1.62 -5.44 15.66
CA SER A 146 -2.57 -6.41 15.14
C SER A 146 -2.25 -6.77 13.68
N TRP A 147 -2.10 -5.75 12.84
CA TRP A 147 -1.72 -5.95 11.43
C TRP A 147 -0.35 -6.61 11.30
N ASN A 148 0.65 -6.16 12.07
CA ASN A 148 2.02 -6.68 12.01
C ASN A 148 2.07 -8.19 12.28
N ARG A 149 1.25 -8.71 13.21
CA ARG A 149 1.18 -10.16 13.48
C ARG A 149 0.80 -10.98 12.25
N SER A 150 0.00 -10.42 11.33
CA SER A 150 -0.39 -11.11 10.09
C SER A 150 0.70 -11.08 9.00
N VAL A 151 1.46 -9.99 8.88
CA VAL A 151 2.42 -9.80 7.77
C VAL A 151 3.86 -10.17 8.13
N PHE A 152 4.22 -10.09 9.42
CA PHE A 152 5.59 -10.29 9.88
C PHE A 152 6.21 -11.63 9.46
N PRO A 153 5.54 -12.80 9.56
CA PRO A 153 6.13 -14.06 9.13
C PRO A 153 6.54 -14.03 7.65
N THR A 154 5.68 -13.51 6.79
CA THR A 154 5.95 -13.38 5.35
C THR A 154 7.08 -12.40 5.08
N PHE A 155 7.11 -11.27 5.78
CA PHE A 155 8.17 -10.27 5.63
C PHE A 155 9.52 -10.80 6.08
N LEU A 156 9.56 -11.54 7.19
CA LEU A 156 10.76 -12.21 7.68
C LEU A 156 11.32 -13.19 6.66
N GLU A 157 10.47 -14.02 6.04
CA GLU A 157 10.92 -14.96 5.01
C GLU A 157 11.44 -14.25 3.75
N MET A 158 10.81 -13.14 3.34
CA MET A 158 11.31 -12.33 2.23
C MET A 158 12.70 -11.75 2.53
N VAL A 159 12.90 -11.19 3.73
CA VAL A 159 14.20 -10.67 4.17
C VAL A 159 15.26 -11.78 4.18
N LYS A 160 14.95 -12.95 4.76
CA LYS A 160 15.89 -14.09 4.79
C LYS A 160 16.25 -14.60 3.40
N SER A 161 15.30 -14.60 2.47
CA SER A 161 15.49 -15.09 1.11
C SER A 161 16.24 -14.10 0.19
N GLY A 162 16.41 -12.85 0.62
CA GLY A 162 16.98 -11.77 -0.19
C GLY A 162 16.07 -11.28 -1.33
N HIS A 163 14.84 -11.78 -1.44
CA HIS A 163 13.87 -11.32 -2.44
C HIS A 163 13.15 -10.07 -1.93
N HIS A 164 13.70 -8.89 -2.26
CA HIS A 164 12.98 -7.64 -2.03
C HIS A 164 11.92 -7.43 -3.11
N PRO A 165 10.68 -7.04 -2.75
CA PRO A 165 9.71 -6.63 -3.75
C PRO A 165 10.21 -5.36 -4.43
N VAL A 166 10.28 -5.39 -5.77
CA VAL A 166 10.60 -4.24 -6.62
C VAL A 166 9.28 -3.56 -7.03
N GLY A 167 9.22 -2.22 -7.11
CA GLY A 167 8.05 -1.46 -7.65
C GLY A 167 7.12 -0.82 -6.60
N LEU A 168 5.84 -0.62 -6.92
CA LEU A 168 4.77 -0.27 -5.96
C LEU A 168 3.98 -1.54 -5.57
N PRO A 169 3.20 -1.57 -4.46
CA PRO A 169 2.29 -2.70 -4.23
C PRO A 169 1.33 -2.87 -5.42
N ALA A 170 0.78 -4.09 -5.58
CA ALA A 170 -0.16 -4.39 -6.67
C ALA A 170 -1.40 -3.48 -6.68
N CYS A 171 -1.76 -2.94 -5.51
CA CYS A 171 -2.81 -1.97 -5.32
C CYS A 171 -2.32 -0.93 -4.31
N LEU A 172 -2.46 0.36 -4.63
CA LEU A 172 -2.12 1.47 -3.74
C LEU A 172 -3.42 2.03 -3.13
N ASN A 173 -3.46 2.21 -1.81
CA ASN A 173 -4.60 2.81 -1.14
C ASN A 173 -4.90 4.20 -1.78
N PRO A 174 -6.13 4.46 -2.25
CA PRO A 174 -6.45 5.68 -3.00
C PRO A 174 -6.37 6.96 -2.16
N ASN A 175 -6.38 6.83 -0.83
CA ASN A 175 -6.24 7.96 0.08
C ASN A 175 -4.77 8.34 0.31
N TYR A 176 -3.82 7.46 -0.03
CA TYR A 176 -2.40 7.69 0.15
C TYR A 176 -1.88 8.84 -0.71
N VAL A 177 -1.15 9.76 -0.08
CA VAL A 177 -0.57 10.93 -0.75
C VAL A 177 0.87 10.61 -1.15
N LEU A 178 1.09 10.40 -2.45
CA LEU A 178 2.44 10.25 -3.00
C LEU A 178 3.24 11.55 -2.78
N PRO A 179 4.54 11.45 -2.43
CA PRO A 179 5.38 12.62 -2.35
C PRO A 179 5.41 13.32 -3.73
N PRO A 180 5.50 14.66 -3.76
CA PRO A 180 5.58 15.39 -5.02
C PRO A 180 6.77 14.87 -5.81
N ALA A 181 6.55 14.56 -7.09
CA ALA A 181 7.63 14.14 -7.97
C ALA A 181 8.72 15.21 -7.93
N VAL A 182 9.91 14.84 -7.44
CA VAL A 182 11.08 15.71 -7.47
C VAL A 182 11.34 15.98 -8.95
N ARG A 183 10.89 17.14 -9.43
CA ARG A 183 11.36 17.66 -10.70
C ARG A 183 12.83 17.95 -10.46
N SER A 184 13.68 17.00 -10.80
CA SER A 184 15.11 17.24 -10.91
C SER A 184 15.27 18.37 -11.91
N ALA A 185 15.39 19.60 -11.38
CA ALA A 185 15.86 20.74 -12.13
C ALA A 185 17.34 20.45 -12.41
N VAL A 186 17.58 19.64 -13.43
CA VAL A 186 18.88 19.58 -14.10
C VAL A 186 19.04 20.96 -14.71
N LYS A 187 19.90 21.77 -14.11
CA LYS A 187 20.32 23.05 -14.63
C LYS A 187 21.80 22.96 -14.94
#